data_AF-A0A182UI88-F1
#
_entry.id   AF-A0A182UI88-F1
#
_cell.length_a   1.000
_cell.length_b   1.000
_cell.length_c   1.000
_cell.angle_alpha   90.00
_cell.angle_beta   90.00
_cell.angle_gamma   90.00
#
_symmetry.space_group_name_H-M   'P 1'
#
loop_
_entity.id
_entity.type
_entity.pdbx_description
1 polymer ?
#
loop_
_entity_poly.entity_id
_entity_poly.type
_entity_poly.pdbx_seq_one_letter_code
_entity_poly.pdbx_strand_id
1 'polypeptide(L)'
;MHWVPVTHFCTPCFFHYDVIAKFETLEEDQNYLVAIGHLDSVIKPQWKNAGKGAHTNDVLARFFSELDNAQIRGLYDYYRFDFELFGYSAKGYFKDLITN
;
A
#
# COMPACT_ATOMS: atom_id res chain seq x y z
N MET A 1 -0.98 -17.78 -0.34
CA MET A 1 -1.83 -16.74 -0.93
C MET A 1 -1.54 -15.42 -0.21
N HIS A 2 -0.45 -14.75 -0.56
CA HIS A 2 -0.03 -13.47 0.06
C HIS A 2 0.53 -12.50 -0.99
N TRP A 3 1.07 -13.03 -2.09
CA TRP A 3 1.71 -12.29 -3.19
C TRP A 3 1.00 -12.50 -4.53
N VAL A 4 -0.28 -12.91 -4.50
CA VAL A 4 -1.10 -13.02 -5.72
C VAL A 4 -1.82 -11.68 -5.87
N PRO A 5 -1.82 -11.05 -7.05
CA PRO A 5 -2.51 -9.79 -7.29
C PRO A 5 -3.98 -9.87 -6.90
N VAL A 6 -4.50 -8.80 -6.30
CA VAL A 6 -5.90 -8.69 -5.88
C VAL A 6 -6.83 -8.82 -7.08
N THR A 7 -6.40 -8.31 -8.23
CA THR A 7 -7.12 -8.42 -9.51
C THR A 7 -7.28 -9.85 -10.03
N HIS A 8 -6.58 -10.84 -9.47
CA HIS A 8 -6.81 -12.26 -9.78
C HIS A 8 -7.93 -12.89 -8.96
N PHE A 9 -8.48 -12.18 -7.97
CA PHE A 9 -9.59 -12.65 -7.16
C PHE A 9 -10.90 -12.03 -7.62
N CYS A 10 -11.98 -12.82 -7.58
CA CYS A 10 -13.32 -12.30 -7.85
C CYS A 10 -13.94 -11.62 -6.62
N THR A 11 -13.49 -11.96 -5.41
CA THR A 11 -14.05 -11.46 -4.15
C THR A 11 -14.06 -9.92 -4.05
N PRO A 12 -13.03 -9.16 -4.46
CA PRO A 12 -13.07 -7.70 -4.38
C PRO A 12 -14.18 -7.08 -5.23
N CYS A 13 -14.62 -7.75 -6.30
CA CYS A 13 -15.69 -7.25 -7.16
C CYS A 13 -17.09 -7.47 -6.57
N PHE A 14 -17.23 -8.37 -5.61
CA PHE A 14 -18.53 -8.72 -5.02
C PHE A 14 -18.94 -7.85 -3.83
N PHE A 15 -18.01 -7.06 -3.28
CA PHE A 15 -18.28 -6.18 -2.15
C PHE A 15 -18.29 -4.72 -2.58
N HIS A 16 -19.24 -3.97 -2.03
CA HIS A 16 -19.22 -2.52 -2.12
C HIS A 16 -18.47 -1.98 -0.91
N TYR A 17 -17.25 -1.51 -1.16
CA TYR A 17 -16.42 -0.93 -0.11
C TYR A 17 -16.81 0.52 0.12
N ASP A 18 -17.15 0.85 1.38
CA ASP A 18 -17.33 2.25 1.80
C ASP A 18 -15.99 2.96 1.97
N VAL A 19 -14.93 2.22 2.34
CA VAL A 19 -13.59 2.75 2.63
C VAL A 19 -12.51 1.81 2.12
N ILE A 20 -11.48 2.36 1.48
CA ILE A 20 -10.22 1.68 1.14
C ILE A 20 -9.09 2.43 1.85
N ALA A 21 -8.53 1.83 2.91
CA ALA A 21 -7.46 2.43 3.70
C ALA A 21 -6.07 2.07 3.14
N LYS A 22 -5.07 2.93 3.39
CA LYS A 22 -3.68 2.74 2.96
C LYS A 22 -2.73 2.83 4.14
N PHE A 23 -1.61 2.11 4.08
CA PHE A 23 -0.61 2.16 5.14
C PHE A 23 0.07 3.54 5.22
N GLU A 24 0.19 4.22 4.08
CA GLU A 24 0.77 5.55 3.95
C GLU A 24 -0.07 6.62 4.66
N THR A 25 -1.38 6.44 4.74
CA THR A 25 -2.37 7.35 5.36
C THR A 25 -3.01 6.74 6.60
N LEU A 26 -2.38 5.73 7.22
CA LEU A 26 -3.02 4.90 8.23
C LEU A 26 -3.58 5.68 9.43
N GLU A 27 -2.88 6.72 9.88
CA GLU A 27 -3.36 7.57 10.99
C GLU A 27 -4.62 8.36 10.60
N GLU A 28 -4.63 8.94 9.40
CA GLU A 28 -5.78 9.64 8.86
C GLU A 28 -6.97 8.70 8.67
N ASP A 29 -6.73 7.53 8.07
CA ASP A 29 -7.76 6.51 7.83
C ASP A 29 -8.36 5.99 9.16
N GLN A 30 -7.53 5.81 10.19
CA GLN A 30 -8.01 5.41 11.52
C GLN A 30 -8.92 6.48 12.14
N ASN A 31 -8.52 7.75 12.07
CA ASN A 31 -9.32 8.86 12.58
C ASN A 31 -10.65 8.97 11.81
N TYR A 32 -10.61 8.83 10.49
CA TYR A 32 -11.81 8.83 9.65
C TYR A 32 -12.79 7.72 10.05
N LEU A 33 -12.30 6.49 10.22
CA LEU A 33 -13.13 5.35 10.64
C LEU A 33 -13.76 5.55 12.02
N VAL A 34 -13.02 6.12 12.98
CA VAL A 34 -13.57 6.44 14.31
C VAL A 34 -14.70 7.47 14.19
N ALA A 35 -14.52 8.50 13.36
CA ALA A 35 -15.50 9.56 13.19
C ALA A 35 -16.80 9.08 12.53
N ILE A 36 -16.72 8.33 11.42
CA ILE A 36 -17.91 7.81 10.74
C ILE A 36 -18.64 6.73 11.56
N GLY A 37 -17.93 6.06 12.47
CA GLY A 37 -18.50 5.10 13.40
C GLY A 37 -19.06 5.71 14.68
N HIS A 38 -18.88 7.01 14.93
CA HIS A 38 -19.20 7.70 16.19
C HIS A 38 -18.56 7.03 17.42
N LEU A 39 -17.29 6.61 17.28
CA LEU A 39 -16.57 5.83 18.29
C LEU A 39 -15.57 6.64 19.12
N ASP A 40 -15.57 7.96 18.97
CA ASP A 40 -14.61 8.90 19.60
C ASP A 40 -14.56 8.81 21.14
N SER A 41 -15.66 8.39 21.76
CA SER A 41 -15.73 8.17 23.22
C SER A 41 -15.21 6.79 23.67
N VAL A 42 -15.07 5.84 22.75
CA VAL A 42 -14.76 4.42 23.03
C VAL A 42 -13.35 4.05 22.57
N ILE A 43 -12.94 4.53 21.39
CA ILE A 43 -11.69 4.17 20.74
C ILE A 43 -10.94 5.45 20.38
N LYS A 44 -9.63 5.44 20.67
CA LYS A 44 -8.70 6.45 20.18
C LYS A 44 -7.58 5.74 19.41
N PRO A 45 -7.21 6.23 18.22
CA PRO A 45 -6.05 5.69 17.50
C PRO A 45 -4.81 5.73 18.38
N GLN A 46 -4.12 4.59 18.48
CA GLN A 46 -2.91 4.46 19.29
C GLN A 46 -1.89 3.60 18.58
N TRP A 47 -0.68 4.13 18.44
CA TRP A 47 0.49 3.39 17.97
C TRP A 47 1.11 2.58 19.11
N LYS A 48 0.59 1.37 19.36
CA LYS A 48 1.10 0.49 20.43
C LYS A 48 2.30 -0.35 20.00
N ASN A 49 2.42 -0.63 18.71
CA ASN A 49 3.48 -1.44 18.11
C ASN A 49 4.25 -0.64 17.06
N ALA A 50 4.72 0.56 17.41
CA ALA A 50 5.71 1.23 16.59
C ALA A 50 6.92 0.28 16.48
N GLY A 51 7.07 -0.35 15.31
CA GLY A 51 8.05 -1.41 15.12
C GLY A 51 9.43 -0.92 15.53
N LYS A 52 10.16 -1.68 16.33
CA LYS A 52 11.56 -1.38 16.70
C LYS A 52 12.55 -1.54 15.53
N GLY A 53 12.03 -1.65 14.30
CA GLY A 53 12.79 -1.92 13.08
C GLY A 53 13.15 -0.66 12.32
N ALA A 54 13.89 -0.83 11.23
CA ALA A 54 14.23 0.25 10.31
C ALA A 54 12.96 0.88 9.69
N HIS A 55 13.04 2.16 9.32
CA HIS A 55 11.94 2.83 8.66
C HIS A 55 11.59 2.11 7.35
N THR A 56 10.30 2.00 7.03
CA THR A 56 9.81 1.29 5.84
C THR A 56 10.52 1.73 4.57
N ASN A 57 10.78 3.03 4.41
CA ASN A 57 11.48 3.58 3.25
C ASN A 57 12.93 3.08 3.14
N ASP A 58 13.64 2.95 4.26
CA ASP A 58 15.02 2.43 4.27
C ASP A 58 15.05 0.96 3.87
N VAL A 59 14.08 0.18 4.37
CA VAL A 59 13.92 -1.24 4.05
C VAL A 59 13.58 -1.43 2.57
N LEU A 60 12.66 -0.61 2.03
CA LEU A 60 12.31 -0.61 0.61
C LEU A 60 13.53 -0.26 -0.25
N ALA A 61 14.25 0.82 0.08
CA ALA A 61 15.43 1.23 -0.67
C ALA A 61 16.49 0.11 -0.72
N ARG A 62 16.74 -0.56 0.42
CA ARG A 62 17.67 -1.69 0.49
C ARG A 62 17.24 -2.83 -0.42
N PHE A 63 16.01 -3.33 -0.29
CA PHE A 63 15.59 -4.49 -1.07
C PHE A 63 15.45 -4.21 -2.57
N PHE A 64 14.96 -3.03 -2.97
CA PHE A 64 14.92 -2.67 -4.38
C PHE A 64 16.30 -2.41 -4.98
N SER A 65 17.32 -2.11 -4.16
CA SER A 65 18.70 -1.99 -4.63
C SER A 65 19.32 -3.32 -5.07
N GLU A 66 18.75 -4.45 -4.62
CA GLU A 66 19.20 -5.81 -4.96
C GLU A 66 18.61 -6.29 -6.30
N LEU A 67 17.69 -5.53 -6.90
CA LEU A 67 16.99 -5.88 -8.13
C LEU A 67 17.52 -5.09 -9.33
N ASP A 68 17.60 -5.76 -10.48
CA ASP A 68 17.86 -5.11 -11.76
C ASP A 68 16.58 -4.50 -12.38
N ASN A 69 16.74 -3.68 -13.41
CA ASN A 69 15.62 -3.00 -14.07
C ASN A 69 14.63 -3.98 -14.72
N ALA A 70 15.08 -5.14 -15.20
CA ALA A 70 14.21 -6.13 -15.81
C ALA A 70 13.34 -6.83 -14.75
N GLN A 71 13.91 -7.12 -13.58
CA GLN A 71 13.20 -7.65 -12.43
C GLN A 71 12.17 -6.66 -11.89
N ILE A 72 12.53 -5.38 -11.74
CA ILE A 72 11.60 -4.32 -11.32
C ILE A 72 10.45 -4.18 -12.34
N ARG A 73 10.76 -4.22 -13.64
CA ARG A 73 9.73 -4.20 -14.69
C ARG A 73 8.81 -5.42 -14.62
N GLY A 74 9.36 -6.62 -14.42
CA GLY A 74 8.57 -7.83 -14.26
C GLY A 74 7.64 -7.77 -13.04
N LEU A 75 8.11 -7.22 -11.91
CA LEU A 75 7.26 -7.00 -10.73
C LEU A 75 6.13 -6.01 -11.03
N TYR A 76 6.43 -4.89 -11.68
CA TYR A 76 5.40 -3.94 -12.07
C TYR A 76 4.38 -4.57 -13.02
N ASP A 77 4.82 -5.27 -14.07
CA ASP A 77 3.92 -5.89 -15.04
C ASP A 77 3.00 -6.92 -14.36
N TYR A 78 3.51 -7.65 -13.37
CA TYR A 78 2.73 -8.61 -12.59
C TYR A 78 1.67 -7.94 -11.69
N TYR A 79 1.97 -6.77 -11.10
CA TYR A 79 1.05 -6.03 -10.22
C TYR A 79 0.36 -4.83 -10.90
N ARG A 80 0.50 -4.66 -12.22
CA ARG A 80 0.11 -3.43 -12.94
C ARG A 80 -1.34 -3.03 -12.69
N PHE A 81 -2.25 -4.00 -12.75
CA PHE A 81 -3.67 -3.74 -12.56
C PHE A 81 -4.03 -3.45 -11.10
N ASP A 82 -3.27 -3.95 -10.13
CA ASP A 82 -3.44 -3.58 -8.73
C ASP A 82 -2.97 -2.13 -8.49
N PHE A 83 -1.88 -1.69 -9.15
CA PHE A 83 -1.46 -0.29 -9.11
C PHE A 83 -2.57 0.63 -9.62
N GLU A 84 -3.20 0.28 -10.73
CA GLU A 84 -4.33 1.03 -11.30
C GLU A 84 -5.54 1.00 -10.36
N LEU A 85 -5.95 -0.19 -9.91
CA LEU A 85 -7.13 -0.40 -9.06
C LEU A 85 -7.05 0.40 -7.75
N PHE A 86 -5.87 0.51 -7.15
CA PHE A 86 -5.67 1.21 -5.88
C PHE A 86 -5.04 2.61 -6.01
N GLY A 87 -4.83 3.08 -7.25
CA GLY A 87 -4.29 4.41 -7.53
C GLY A 87 -2.85 4.62 -7.03
N TYR A 88 -1.99 3.60 -7.14
CA TYR A 88 -0.57 3.71 -6.87
C TYR A 88 0.22 4.12 -8.13
N SER A 89 1.31 4.86 -7.93
CA SER A 89 2.23 5.25 -9.00
C SER A 89 3.51 4.42 -8.94
N ALA A 90 3.97 3.97 -10.12
CA ALA A 90 5.24 3.25 -10.23
C ALA A 90 6.46 4.17 -10.36
N LYS A 91 6.28 5.50 -10.44
CA LYS A 91 7.37 6.46 -10.72
C LYS A 91 8.55 6.34 -9.74
N GLY A 92 8.29 5.99 -8.48
CA GLY A 92 9.33 5.83 -7.46
C GLY A 92 10.20 4.58 -7.60
N TYR A 93 9.79 3.58 -8.39
CA TYR A 93 10.51 2.31 -8.53
C TYR A 93 11.38 2.24 -9.79
N PHE A 94 11.10 3.07 -10.79
CA PHE A 94 11.85 3.10 -12.04
C PHE A 94 12.76 4.31 -12.11
N LYS A 95 14.08 4.09 -12.14
CA LYS A 95 15.08 5.15 -12.32
C LYS A 95 14.85 5.93 -13.61
N ASP A 96 14.37 5.26 -14.65
CA ASP A 96 14.14 5.82 -16.00
C ASP A 96 12.89 6.73 -16.08
N LEU A 97 11.99 6.68 -15.10
CA LEU A 97 10.74 7.48 -15.06
C LEU A 97 10.87 8.76 -14.22
N ILE A 98 12.01 8.97 -13.55
CA ILE A 98 12.26 10.13 -12.69
C ILE A 98 12.70 11.35 -13.52
N THR A 99 13.23 11.17 -14.73
CA THR A 99 13.78 12.21 -15.60
C THR A 99 12.84 12.80 -16.67
N ASN A 100 11.53 12.63 -16.53
CA ASN A 100 10.53 13.36 -17.33
C ASN A 100 9.56 14.14 -16.44
#